data_AF-A0A3Q9HRV1-F1
#
_entry.id   AF-A0A3Q9HRV1-F1
#
_cell.length_a   1.000
_cell.length_b   1.000
_cell.length_c   1.000
_cell.angle_alpha   90.00
_cell.angle_beta   90.00
_cell.angle_gamma   90.00
#
_symmetry.space_group_name_H-M   'P 1'
#
loop_
_entity.id
_entity.type
_entity.pdbx_description
1 polymer ?
#
loop_
_entity_poly.entity_id
_entity_poly.type
_entity_poly.pdbx_seq_one_letter_code
_entity_poly.pdbx_strand_id
1 'polypeptide(L)'
;MIDVKINLRTERQIIKQVVRTAGFLVILILISGNFNILRGYLFGLVISLLMFFRLASTTKKALEMSEKKAKSYIMVQYLIRYLIYAGTLAVAYKRQDFSFGGAIIGLLTIKIGLLSWAFWQVLVNLYESKFKTFLKKP
;
A
#
# COMPACT_ATOMS: atom_id res chain seq x y z
N MET A 1 -16.55 -23.04 -4.60
CA MET A 1 -15.11 -22.93 -4.96
C MET A 1 -14.93 -21.62 -5.72
N ILE A 2 -14.96 -20.50 -4.98
CA ILE A 2 -15.07 -19.14 -5.55
C ILE A 2 -13.65 -18.56 -5.68
N ASP A 3 -13.25 -18.26 -6.92
CA ASP A 3 -12.16 -17.37 -7.33
C ASP A 3 -10.97 -17.17 -6.38
N VAL A 4 -10.24 -18.24 -6.07
CA VAL A 4 -8.84 -18.14 -5.63
C VAL A 4 -7.91 -17.73 -6.80
N LYS A 5 -8.49 -17.57 -7.99
CA LYS A 5 -7.96 -16.84 -9.15
C LYS A 5 -8.21 -15.33 -9.06
N ILE A 6 -8.14 -14.74 -7.86
CA ILE A 6 -7.81 -13.30 -7.70
C ILE A 6 -6.32 -13.11 -8.07
N ASN A 7 -6.07 -13.41 -9.33
CA ASN A 7 -5.19 -12.81 -10.30
C ASN A 7 -3.79 -12.43 -9.81
N LEU A 8 -2.85 -13.37 -9.98
CA LEU A 8 -1.41 -13.10 -10.04
C LEU A 8 -1.06 -11.92 -11.00
N ARG A 9 -1.91 -11.57 -11.99
CA ARG A 9 -1.72 -10.33 -12.78
C ARG A 9 -2.05 -9.07 -11.98
N THR A 10 -3.12 -9.03 -11.18
CA THR A 10 -3.49 -7.85 -10.39
C THR A 10 -2.47 -7.60 -9.29
N GLU A 11 -2.00 -8.66 -8.61
CA GLU A 11 -0.91 -8.53 -7.62
C GLU A 11 0.37 -8.02 -8.27
N ARG A 12 0.79 -8.59 -9.42
CA ARG A 12 1.95 -8.09 -10.15
C ARG A 12 1.77 -6.66 -10.66
N GLN A 13 0.57 -6.26 -11.06
CA GLN A 13 0.28 -4.89 -11.51
C GLN A 13 0.36 -3.89 -10.35
N ILE A 14 -0.20 -4.24 -9.19
CA ILE A 14 -0.11 -3.43 -7.97
C ILE A 14 1.34 -3.33 -7.52
N ILE A 15 2.08 -4.44 -7.48
CA ILE A 15 3.51 -4.44 -7.12
C ILE A 15 4.31 -3.57 -8.10
N LYS A 16 4.06 -3.68 -9.41
CA LYS A 16 4.74 -2.82 -10.41
C LYS A 16 4.48 -1.33 -10.20
N GLN A 17 3.23 -0.95 -9.89
CA GLN A 17 2.85 0.42 -9.55
C GLN A 17 3.57 0.89 -8.28
N VAL A 18 3.52 0.08 -7.22
CA VAL A 18 4.17 0.37 -5.94
C VAL A 18 5.68 0.53 -6.10
N VAL A 19 6.34 -0.36 -6.87
CA VAL A 19 7.78 -0.27 -7.17
C VAL A 19 8.09 1.00 -7.95
N ARG A 20 7.23 1.42 -8.88
CA ARG A 20 7.43 2.67 -9.62
C ARG A 20 7.32 3.90 -8.70
N THR A 21 6.29 3.97 -7.85
CA THR A 21 6.13 5.05 -6.88
C THR A 21 7.28 5.07 -5.87
N ALA A 22 7.67 3.90 -5.37
CA ALA A 22 8.78 3.76 -4.44
C ALA A 22 10.11 4.19 -5.07
N GLY A 23 10.42 3.70 -6.28
CA GLY A 23 11.63 4.07 -7.01
C GLY A 23 11.69 5.57 -7.29
N PHE A 24 10.57 6.19 -7.68
CA PHE A 24 10.48 7.63 -7.87
C PHE A 24 10.81 8.41 -6.58
N LEU A 25 10.23 8.01 -5.45
CA LEU A 25 10.52 8.63 -4.15
C LEU A 25 11.98 8.42 -3.71
N VAL A 26 12.56 7.25 -3.96
CA VAL A 26 13.99 6.99 -3.68
C VAL A 26 14.89 7.93 -4.48
N ILE A 27 14.61 8.12 -5.77
CA ILE A 27 15.38 9.03 -6.64
C ILE A 27 15.29 10.47 -6.11
N LEU A 28 14.09 10.95 -5.75
CA LEU A 28 13.91 12.28 -5.17
C LEU A 28 14.70 12.48 -3.87
N ILE A 29 14.69 11.47 -2.99
CA ILE A 29 15.44 11.52 -1.73
C ILE A 29 16.96 11.51 -2.00
N LEU A 30 17.44 10.73 -2.97
CA LEU A 30 18.86 10.74 -3.36
C LEU A 30 19.31 12.12 -3.87
N ILE A 31 18.48 12.80 -4.67
CA ILE A 31 18.76 14.15 -5.17
C ILE A 31 18.89 15.16 -4.01
N SER A 32 18.10 14.99 -2.93
CA SER A 32 18.19 15.85 -1.74
C SER A 32 19.47 15.67 -0.91
N GLY A 33 20.27 14.64 -1.18
CA GLY A 33 21.52 14.35 -0.47
C GLY A 33 21.35 13.89 0.99
N ASN A 34 20.12 13.74 1.50
CA ASN A 34 19.86 13.40 2.89
C ASN A 34 19.76 11.88 3.10
N PHE A 35 20.90 11.25 3.40
CA PHE A 35 20.97 9.80 3.63
C PHE A 35 20.19 9.32 4.87
N ASN A 36 19.94 10.18 5.86
CA ASN A 36 19.13 9.82 7.04
C ASN A 36 17.66 9.64 6.66
N ILE A 37 17.15 10.46 5.73
CA ILE A 37 15.80 10.29 5.14
C ILE A 37 15.72 8.99 4.35
N LEU A 38 16.72 8.70 3.53
CA LEU A 38 16.75 7.47 2.72
C LEU A 38 16.69 6.22 3.58
N ARG A 39 17.52 6.15 4.64
CA ARG A 39 17.54 5.02 5.57
C ARG A 39 16.20 4.84 6.26
N GLY A 40 15.60 5.93 6.74
CA GLY A 40 14.28 5.89 7.39
C GLY A 40 13.21 5.41 6.42
N TYR A 41 13.23 5.95 5.20
CA TYR A 41 12.32 5.59 4.12
C TYR A 41 12.41 4.10 3.74
N LEU A 42 13.62 3.59 3.50
CA LEU A 42 13.83 2.18 3.15
C LEU A 42 13.34 1.25 4.26
N PHE A 43 13.60 1.60 5.52
CA PHE A 43 13.11 0.83 6.66
C PHE A 43 11.58 0.77 6.69
N GLY A 44 10.90 1.91 6.58
CA GLY A 44 9.44 1.97 6.51
C GLY A 44 8.87 1.24 5.29
N LEU A 45 9.57 1.29 4.16
CA LEU A 45 9.17 0.65 2.91
C LEU A 45 9.21 -0.88 3.00
N VAL A 46 10.26 -1.45 3.59
CA VAL A 46 10.36 -2.91 3.77
C VAL A 46 9.23 -3.41 4.67
N ILE A 47 8.94 -2.69 5.77
CA ILE A 47 7.85 -3.05 6.67
C ILE A 47 6.49 -2.96 5.97
N SER A 48 6.24 -1.90 5.20
CA SER A 48 4.96 -1.76 4.49
C SER A 48 4.78 -2.86 3.45
N LEU A 49 5.85 -3.25 2.72
CA LEU A 49 5.83 -4.36 1.77
C LEU A 49 5.42 -5.67 2.45
N LEU A 50 6.04 -5.97 3.59
CA LEU A 50 5.72 -7.17 4.35
C LEU A 50 4.25 -7.19 4.81
N MET A 51 3.73 -6.05 5.27
CA MET A 51 2.32 -5.92 5.65
C MET A 51 1.37 -6.09 4.46
N PHE A 52 1.75 -5.58 3.30
CA PHE A 52 0.98 -5.70 2.08
C PHE A 52 0.84 -7.16 1.65
N PHE A 53 1.94 -7.93 1.65
CA PHE A 53 1.88 -9.37 1.37
C PHE A 53 1.00 -10.13 2.37
N ARG A 54 1.07 -9.77 3.66
CA ARG A 54 0.19 -10.35 4.69
C ARG A 54 -1.29 -10.00 4.51
N LEU A 55 -1.61 -8.86 3.88
CA LEU A 55 -2.98 -8.45 3.62
C LEU A 55 -3.70 -9.41 2.68
N ALA A 56 -3.05 -9.80 1.58
CA ALA A 56 -3.65 -10.71 0.60
C ALA A 56 -4.07 -12.05 1.25
N SER A 57 -3.16 -12.64 2.05
CA SER A 57 -3.43 -13.88 2.78
C SER A 57 -4.54 -13.72 3.83
N THR A 58 -4.52 -12.64 4.60
CA THR A 58 -5.56 -12.35 5.60
C THR A 58 -6.93 -12.20 4.97
N THR A 59 -7.03 -11.48 3.85
CA THR A 59 -8.30 -11.29 3.15
C THR A 59 -8.85 -12.62 2.63
N LYS A 60 -8.01 -13.45 1.98
CA LYS A 60 -8.43 -14.77 1.51
C LYS A 60 -8.94 -15.65 2.65
N LYS A 61 -8.18 -15.72 3.75
CA LYS A 61 -8.53 -16.53 4.91
C LYS A 61 -9.80 -16.03 5.61
N ALA A 62 -10.08 -14.72 5.58
CA ALA A 62 -11.30 -14.16 6.13
C ALA A 62 -12.55 -14.54 5.32
N LEU A 63 -12.42 -14.66 3.98
CA LEU A 63 -13.53 -15.06 3.10
C LEU A 63 -13.94 -16.53 3.28
N GLU A 64 -13.04 -17.37 3.79
CA GLU A 64 -13.29 -18.79 4.07
C GLU A 64 -13.93 -19.01 5.46
N MET A 65 -14.04 -17.97 6.28
CA MET A 65 -14.59 -18.04 7.65
C MET A 65 -16.05 -17.62 7.71
N SER A 66 -16.78 -18.10 8.72
CA SER A 66 -18.11 -17.56 9.03
C SER A 66 -18.02 -16.08 9.43
N GLU A 67 -19.05 -15.29 9.13
CA GLU A 67 -19.05 -13.83 9.28
C GLU A 67 -18.56 -13.36 10.67
N LYS A 68 -19.08 -13.98 11.75
CA LYS A 68 -18.67 -13.68 13.13
C LYS A 68 -17.17 -13.93 13.36
N LYS A 69 -16.63 -15.02 12.81
CA LYS A 69 -15.21 -15.38 12.93
C LYS A 69 -14.33 -14.49 12.04
N ALA A 70 -14.79 -14.18 10.82
CA ALA A 70 -14.11 -13.30 9.89
C ALA A 70 -13.93 -11.89 10.48
N LYS A 71 -14.97 -11.33 11.11
CA LYS A 71 -14.92 -10.00 11.74
C LYS A 71 -13.86 -9.94 12.84
N SER A 72 -13.87 -10.90 13.77
CA SER A 72 -12.86 -10.95 14.85
C SER A 72 -11.45 -11.19 14.30
N TYR A 73 -11.31 -12.07 13.31
CA TYR A 73 -10.01 -12.35 12.68
C TYR A 73 -9.43 -11.09 12.00
N ILE A 74 -10.23 -10.38 11.22
CA ILE A 74 -9.84 -9.13 10.57
C ILE A 74 -9.45 -8.08 11.62
N MET A 75 -10.22 -7.94 12.71
CA MET A 75 -9.93 -7.00 13.79
C MET A 75 -8.56 -7.27 14.43
N VAL A 76 -8.25 -8.52 14.78
CA VAL A 76 -6.94 -8.89 15.34
C VAL A 76 -5.81 -8.59 14.35
N GLN A 77 -6.02 -8.88 13.06
CA GLN A 77 -5.03 -8.56 12.02
C GLN A 77 -4.81 -7.06 11.86
N TYR A 78 -5.83 -6.23 12.05
CA TYR A 78 -5.67 -4.78 12.10
C TYR A 78 -4.89 -4.32 13.33
N LEU A 79 -5.17 -4.89 14.50
CA LEU A 79 -4.42 -4.58 15.72
C LEU A 79 -2.92 -4.90 15.54
N ILE A 80 -2.60 -6.06 14.97
CA ILE A 80 -1.22 -6.45 14.67
C ILE A 80 -0.54 -5.44 13.74
N ARG A 81 -1.24 -4.92 12.72
CA ARG A 81 -0.68 -3.88 11.84
C ARG A 81 -0.34 -2.61 12.61
N TYR A 82 -1.25 -2.15 13.47
CA TYR A 82 -1.01 -0.94 14.27
C TYR A 82 0.16 -1.14 15.24
N LEU A 83 0.29 -2.32 15.85
CA LEU A 83 1.45 -2.64 16.68
C LEU A 83 2.76 -2.61 15.88
N ILE A 84 2.78 -3.16 14.67
CA ILE A 84 3.98 -3.13 13.84
C ILE A 84 4.28 -1.70 13.37
N TYR A 85 3.29 -0.88 13.02
CA TYR A 85 3.50 0.54 12.71
C TYR A 85 4.09 1.29 13.90
N ALA A 86 3.50 1.13 15.09
CA ALA A 86 4.01 1.74 16.31
C ALA A 86 5.44 1.30 16.62
N GLY A 87 5.73 0.00 16.51
CA GLY A 87 7.08 -0.54 16.69
C GLY A 87 8.09 0.02 15.69
N THR A 88 7.71 0.11 14.42
CA THR A 88 8.56 0.67 13.35
C THR A 88 8.89 2.14 13.62
N LEU A 89 7.88 2.93 14.00
CA LEU A 89 8.06 4.33 14.34
C LEU A 89 8.87 4.53 15.62
N ALA A 90 8.68 3.67 16.63
CA ALA A 90 9.48 3.70 17.85
C ALA A 90 10.96 3.40 17.58
N VAL A 91 11.26 2.42 16.72
CA VAL A 91 12.64 2.12 16.29
C VAL A 91 13.24 3.29 15.50
N ALA A 92 12.46 3.88 14.58
CA ALA A 92 12.90 5.02 13.79
C ALA A 92 13.15 6.27 14.67
N TYR A 93 12.35 6.47 15.72
CA TYR A 93 12.52 7.58 16.66
C TYR A 93 13.74 7.41 17.56
N LYS A 94 14.03 6.19 18.03
CA LYS A 94 15.16 5.91 18.93
C LYS A 94 16.53 5.98 18.26
N ARG A 95 16.60 5.81 16.94
CA ARG A 95 17.86 5.79 16.19
C ARG A 95 18.11 7.12 15.51
N GLN A 96 19.21 7.77 15.85
CA GLN A 96 19.63 9.05 15.26
C GLN A 96 20.00 8.93 13.76
N ASP A 97 20.30 7.71 13.28
CA ASP A 97 20.63 7.44 11.87
C ASP A 97 19.40 7.42 10.94
N PHE A 98 18.19 7.40 11.51
CA PHE A 98 16.95 7.29 10.76
C PHE A 98 16.13 8.58 10.89
N SER A 99 15.69 9.11 9.75
CA SER A 99 14.65 10.14 9.79
C SER A 99 13.31 9.49 10.16
N PHE A 100 12.71 9.97 11.25
CA PHE A 100 11.35 9.63 11.63
C PHE A 100 10.35 9.95 10.50
N GLY A 101 10.49 11.11 9.85
CA GLY A 101 9.67 11.51 8.70
C GLY A 101 9.85 10.57 7.51
N GLY A 102 11.11 10.18 7.22
CA GLY A 102 11.41 9.18 6.20
C GLY A 102 10.67 7.87 6.44
N ALA A 103 10.68 7.36 7.68
CA ALA A 103 10.00 6.12 8.05
C ALA A 103 8.48 6.19 7.87
N ILE A 104 7.85 7.32 8.21
CA ILE A 104 6.41 7.54 7.97
C ILE A 104 6.10 7.48 6.47
N ILE A 105 6.87 8.18 5.65
CA ILE A 105 6.67 8.22 4.19
C ILE A 105 6.87 6.81 3.60
N GLY A 106 7.89 6.08 4.05
CA GLY A 106 8.13 4.68 3.65
C GLY A 106 6.98 3.74 4.02
N LEU A 107 6.43 3.89 5.23
CA LEU A 107 5.28 3.10 5.69
C LEU A 107 4.01 3.38 4.86
N LEU A 108 3.82 4.63 4.44
CA LEU A 108 2.63 5.04 3.68
C LEU A 108 2.75 4.86 2.18
N THR A 109 3.97 4.66 1.65
CA THR A 109 4.25 4.58 0.20
C THR A 109 3.33 3.60 -0.53
N ILE A 110 3.13 2.40 0.03
CA ILE A 110 2.28 1.40 -0.62
C ILE A 110 0.82 1.84 -0.67
N LYS A 111 0.31 2.40 0.42
CA LYS A 111 -1.07 2.91 0.47
C LYS A 111 -1.26 4.03 -0.54
N ILE A 112 -0.30 4.95 -0.64
CA ILE A 112 -0.33 6.04 -1.60
C ILE A 112 -0.32 5.48 -3.03
N GLY A 113 0.60 4.57 -3.36
CA GLY A 113 0.67 3.94 -4.68
C GLY A 113 -0.62 3.23 -5.08
N LEU A 114 -1.23 2.47 -4.16
CA LEU A 114 -2.53 1.83 -4.41
C LEU A 114 -3.65 2.85 -4.59
N LEU A 115 -3.72 3.87 -3.74
CA LEU A 115 -4.77 4.88 -3.78
C LEU A 115 -4.68 5.71 -5.06
N SER A 116 -3.48 6.10 -5.48
CA SER A 116 -3.25 6.81 -6.74
C SER A 116 -3.71 5.99 -7.94
N TRP A 117 -3.42 4.69 -7.96
CA TRP A 117 -3.89 3.80 -9.03
C TRP A 117 -5.41 3.65 -9.05
N ALA A 118 -6.02 3.44 -7.89
CA ALA A 118 -7.47 3.31 -7.77
C ALA A 118 -8.18 4.60 -8.18
N PHE A 119 -7.67 5.75 -7.73
CA PHE A 119 -8.18 7.06 -8.08
C PHE A 119 -8.08 7.34 -9.59
N TRP A 120 -6.96 6.98 -10.22
CA TRP A 120 -6.78 7.11 -11.67
C TRP A 120 -7.83 6.31 -12.45
N GLN A 121 -8.12 5.08 -12.02
CA GLN A 121 -9.18 4.28 -12.67
C GLN A 121 -10.55 4.92 -12.54
N VAL A 122 -10.89 5.41 -11.35
CA VAL A 122 -12.16 6.10 -11.13
C VAL A 122 -12.27 7.32 -12.06
N LEU A 123 -11.21 8.12 -12.17
CA LEU A 123 -11.20 9.29 -13.06
C LEU A 123 -11.38 8.91 -14.53
N VAL A 124 -10.64 7.92 -15.03
CA VAL A 124 -10.76 7.45 -16.42
C VAL A 124 -12.17 6.93 -16.70
N ASN A 125 -12.72 6.14 -15.78
CA ASN A 125 -14.07 5.58 -15.93
C ASN A 125 -15.16 6.68 -15.95
N LEU A 126 -14.98 7.75 -15.15
CA LEU A 126 -15.88 8.90 -15.16
C LEU A 126 -15.81 9.68 -16.47
N TYR A 127 -14.61 9.83 -17.04
CA TYR A 127 -14.40 10.47 -18.34
C TYR A 127 -15.08 9.68 -19.46
N GLU A 128 -14.83 8.37 -19.54
CA GLU A 128 -15.44 7.47 -20.53
C GLU A 128 -16.96 7.43 -20.44
N SER A 129 -17.50 7.41 -19.21
CA SER A 129 -18.96 7.45 -19.01
C SER A 129 -19.56 8.74 -19.54
N LYS A 130 -18.95 9.90 -19.25
CA LYS A 130 -19.45 11.18 -19.77
C LYS A 130 -19.30 11.24 -21.29
N PHE A 131 -18.15 10.83 -21.83
CA PHE A 131 -17.86 10.86 -23.27
C PHE A 131 -18.86 10.02 -24.08
N LYS A 132 -19.19 8.80 -23.62
CA LYS A 132 -20.23 7.97 -24.25
C LYS A 132 -21.63 8.58 -24.18
N THR A 133 -21.96 9.30 -23.11
CA THR A 133 -23.24 10.02 -23.01
C THR A 133 -23.29 11.23 -23.94
N PHE A 134 -22.16 11.94 -24.13
CA PHE A 134 -22.05 13.04 -25.08
C PHE A 134 -22.13 12.59 -26.55
N LEU A 135 -21.55 11.43 -26.89
CA LEU A 135 -21.63 10.85 -28.25
C LEU A 135 -22.98 10.19 -28.58
N LYS A 136 -23.85 9.98 -27.58
CA LYS A 136 -25.20 9.40 -27.77
C LYS A 136 -26.30 10.47 -27.85
N LYS A 137 -25.94 11.75 -27.91
CA LYS A 137 -26.89 12.81 -28.29
C LYS A 137 -27.03 12.83 -29.81
N PRO A 138 -28.27 12.79 -30.35
CA PRO A 138 -28.51 12.90 -31.78
C PRO A 138 -28.06 14.26 -32.32
#